data_AF-A0AAV5TWZ0-F1
#
_entry.id   AF-A0AAV5TWZ0-F1
#
_cell.length_a   1.000
_cell.length_b   1.000
_cell.length_c   1.000
_cell.angle_alpha   90.00
_cell.angle_beta   90.00
_cell.angle_gamma   90.00
#
_symmetry.space_group_name_H-M   'P 1'
#
loop_
_entity.id
_entity.type
_entity.pdbx_description
1 polymer ?
#
loop_
_entity_poly.entity_id
_entity_poly.type
_entity_poly.pdbx_seq_one_letter_code
_entity_poly.pdbx_strand_id
1 'polypeptide(L)'
;YHQRGSEHTLYVKWKGTEINAEWSGQIIKRIRVIGNAIYFYSCKKIYKSTFSPPEEIKISYQRDKLENEKVLHCGLCSRVREGQRFVYRMCDDPDLLGIPIQPSQPGLELRN
;
A
#
# COMPACT_ATOMS: atom_id res chain seq x y z
N TYR A 1 19.21 9.76 -17.52
CA TYR A 1 17.90 10.43 -17.64
C TYR A 1 17.20 10.40 -16.29
N HIS A 2 17.24 11.49 -15.53
CA HIS A 2 16.43 11.66 -14.32
C HIS A 2 15.04 12.12 -14.75
N GLN A 3 14.06 11.21 -14.82
CA GLN A 3 12.67 11.66 -14.81
C GLN A 3 12.43 12.34 -13.46
N ARG A 4 12.15 13.65 -13.47
CA ARG A 4 11.54 14.35 -12.33
C ARG A 4 10.31 13.53 -11.95
N GLY A 5 10.36 12.87 -10.79
CA GLY A 5 9.17 12.25 -10.22
C GLY A 5 8.11 13.34 -10.09
N SER A 6 6.86 13.04 -10.43
CA SER A 6 5.74 13.91 -10.10
C SER A 6 5.80 14.19 -8.60
N GLU A 7 6.05 15.44 -8.23
CA GLU A 7 6.00 15.88 -6.84
C GLU A 7 4.58 15.59 -6.34
N HIS A 8 4.47 14.70 -5.36
CA HIS A 8 3.19 14.39 -4.73
C HIS A 8 3.18 15.04 -3.36
N THR A 9 2.04 15.56 -2.95
CA THR A 9 1.88 16.17 -1.62
C THR A 9 0.75 15.45 -0.89
N LEU A 10 1.03 15.05 0.35
CA LEU A 10 0.01 14.54 1.26
C LEU A 10 -0.50 15.70 2.11
N TYR A 11 -1.82 15.76 2.31
CA TYR A 11 -2.47 16.80 3.08
C TYR A 11 -3.33 16.18 4.18
N VAL A 12 -3.36 16.82 5.35
CA VAL A 12 -4.31 16.53 6.43
C VAL A 12 -4.88 17.84 6.97
N LYS A 13 -6.19 17.86 7.21
CA LYS A 13 -6.86 18.99 7.86
C LYS A 13 -7.03 18.69 9.34
N TRP A 14 -6.43 19.51 10.20
CA TRP A 14 -6.51 19.36 11.65
C TRP A 14 -6.85 20.69 12.33
N LYS A 15 -7.95 20.72 13.11
CA LYS A 15 -8.49 21.92 13.79
C LYS A 15 -8.61 23.16 12.88
N GLY A 16 -8.94 22.94 11.60
CA GLY A 16 -9.06 24.03 10.63
C GLY A 16 -7.74 24.42 9.95
N THR A 17 -6.60 23.96 10.45
CA THR A 17 -5.28 24.12 9.83
C THR A 17 -5.01 22.98 8.84
N GLU A 18 -4.38 23.29 7.72
CA GLU A 18 -3.87 22.30 6.79
C GLU A 18 -2.39 22.05 7.06
N ILE A 19 -2.02 20.79 7.20
CA ILE A 19 -0.64 20.33 7.36
C ILE A 19 -0.33 19.46 6.15
N ASN A 20 0.84 19.65 5.57
CA ASN A 20 1.27 18.92 4.39
C ASN A 20 2.65 18.27 4.58
N ALA A 21 2.90 17.25 3.78
CA ALA A 21 4.22 16.67 3.62
C ALA A 21 4.48 16.35 2.15
N GLU A 22 5.65 16.73 1.67
CA GLU A 22 6.12 16.43 0.33
C GLU A 22 6.57 14.97 0.23
N TRP A 23 6.22 14.35 -0.89
CA TRP A 23 6.69 13.04 -1.29
C TRP A 23 7.53 13.18 -2.56
N SER A 24 8.84 13.03 -2.38
CA SER A 24 9.84 13.06 -3.45
C SER A 24 10.05 11.70 -4.13
N GLY A 25 9.29 10.68 -3.72
CA GLY A 25 9.33 9.38 -4.38
C GLY A 25 8.57 9.37 -5.70
N GLN A 26 8.59 8.22 -6.38
CA GLN A 26 7.89 8.07 -7.65
C GLN A 26 6.37 7.94 -7.46
N ILE A 27 5.68 7.81 -8.60
CA ILE A 27 4.22 7.70 -8.74
C ILE A 27 3.61 6.81 -7.66
N ILE A 28 2.71 7.40 -6.89
CA ILE A 28 1.89 6.70 -5.91
C ILE A 28 0.81 5.89 -6.65
N LYS A 29 0.73 4.60 -6.35
CA LYS A 29 -0.27 3.67 -6.88
C LYS A 29 -0.94 2.94 -5.72
N ARG A 30 -2.17 2.45 -5.95
CA ARG A 30 -2.91 1.56 -5.04
C ARG A 30 -2.88 2.05 -3.58
N ILE A 31 -3.58 3.16 -3.34
CA ILE A 31 -3.68 3.82 -2.03
C ILE A 31 -4.86 3.24 -1.24
N ARG A 32 -4.70 3.04 0.06
CA ARG A 32 -5.79 2.65 0.96
C ARG A 32 -5.58 3.19 2.37
N VAL A 33 -6.68 3.60 3.01
CA VAL A 33 -6.71 3.89 4.44
C VAL A 33 -6.96 2.59 5.20
N ILE A 34 -6.10 2.28 6.17
CA ILE A 34 -6.23 1.13 7.06
C ILE A 34 -5.94 1.61 8.49
N GLY A 35 -6.96 1.60 9.35
CA GLY A 35 -6.90 2.22 10.67
C GLY A 35 -6.62 3.73 10.55
N ASN A 36 -5.68 4.23 11.34
CA ASN A 36 -5.28 5.65 11.38
C ASN A 36 -4.12 5.98 10.42
N ALA A 37 -3.92 5.18 9.38
CA ALA A 37 -2.80 5.32 8.45
C ALA A 37 -3.23 5.12 6.99
N ILE A 38 -2.48 5.75 6.10
CA ILE A 38 -2.59 5.56 4.66
C ILE A 38 -1.46 4.62 4.23
N TYR A 39 -1.80 3.56 3.52
CA TYR A 39 -0.84 2.65 2.90
C TYR A 39 -0.88 2.83 1.39
N PHE A 40 0.28 2.82 0.75
CA PHE A 40 0.37 2.96 -0.69
C PHE A 40 1.56 2.23 -1.28
N TYR A 41 1.47 1.94 -2.57
CA TYR A 41 2.51 1.27 -3.35
C TYR A 41 3.21 2.26 -4.27
N SER A 42 4.54 2.29 -4.23
CA SER A 42 5.36 3.06 -5.18
C SER A 42 6.63 2.28 -5.47
N CYS A 43 7.02 2.15 -6.74
CA CYS A 43 8.28 1.51 -7.15
C CYS A 43 8.63 0.18 -6.48
N LYS A 44 7.72 -0.79 -6.56
CA LYS A 44 7.93 -2.12 -5.94
C LYS A 44 8.08 -2.06 -4.42
N LYS A 45 7.67 -0.97 -3.77
CA LYS A 45 7.75 -0.79 -2.31
C LYS A 45 6.40 -0.39 -1.75
N ILE A 46 6.13 -0.83 -0.53
CA ILE A 46 4.96 -0.48 0.26
C ILE A 46 5.38 0.54 1.31
N TYR A 47 4.61 1.62 1.39
CA TYR A 47 4.83 2.72 2.32
C TYR A 47 3.61 2.91 3.21
N LYS A 48 3.84 3.50 4.38
CA LYS A 48 2.83 3.91 5.34
C LYS A 48 3.00 5.38 5.64
N SER A 49 1.92 6.13 5.51
CA SER A 49 1.80 7.50 5.97
C SER A 49 0.94 7.54 7.22
N THR A 50 1.44 8.20 8.26
CA THR A 50 0.74 8.46 9.53
C THR A 50 0.79 9.94 9.84
N PHE A 51 -0.26 10.44 10.47
CA PHE A 51 -0.26 11.78 11.02
C PHE A 51 -0.13 11.72 12.55
N SER A 52 0.86 12.42 13.09
CA SER A 52 1.03 12.62 14.53
C SER A 52 0.70 14.08 14.84
N PRO A 53 -0.54 14.38 15.26
CA PRO A 53 -0.92 15.75 15.53
C PRO A 53 -0.10 16.34 16.68
N PRO A 54 0.22 17.65 16.65
CA PRO A 54 -0.21 18.60 15.63
C PRO A 54 0.76 18.76 14.45
N GLU A 55 1.85 18.02 14.39
CA GLU A 55 3.05 18.54 13.71
C GLU A 55 3.31 17.91 12.35
N GLU A 56 3.24 16.59 12.19
CA GLU A 56 3.82 16.00 10.98
C GLU A 56 3.06 14.79 10.43
N ILE A 57 3.00 14.78 9.10
CA ILE A 57 2.72 13.59 8.32
C ILE A 57 4.06 12.88 8.11
N LYS A 58 4.19 11.68 8.69
CA LYS A 58 5.36 10.82 8.51
C LYS A 58 5.09 9.78 7.46
N ILE A 59 5.96 9.70 6.47
CA ILE A 59 5.97 8.60 5.48
C ILE A 59 7.13 7.67 5.82
N SER A 60 6.82 6.40 6.00
CA SER A 60 7.79 5.36 6.33
C SER A 60 7.72 4.20 5.34
N TYR A 61 8.88 3.71 4.94
CA TYR A 61 9.00 2.45 4.22
C TYR A 61 8.51 1.31 5.12
N GLN A 62 7.74 0.38 4.56
CA GLN A 62 7.27 -0.81 5.28
C GLN A 62 8.01 -2.04 4.79
N ARG A 63 7.96 -2.32 3.48
CA ARG A 63 8.61 -3.48 2.87
C ARG A 63 8.66 -3.36 1.35
N ASP A 64 9.51 -4.17 0.73
CA ASP A 64 9.48 -4.43 -0.69
C ASP A 64 8.27 -5.30 -1.05
N LYS A 65 7.83 -5.16 -2.29
CA LYS A 65 6.89 -6.07 -2.93
C LYS A 65 7.58 -7.41 -3.15
N LEU A 66 6.93 -8.47 -2.71
CA LEU A 66 7.48 -9.81 -2.75
C LEU A 66 7.40 -10.42 -4.16
N GLU A 67 8.20 -11.47 -4.35
CA GLU A 67 8.11 -12.32 -5.54
C GLU A 67 6.73 -12.97 -5.63
N ASN A 68 6.18 -13.02 -6.84
CA ASN A 68 4.84 -13.54 -7.13
C ASN A 68 3.69 -12.85 -6.37
N GLU A 69 3.97 -11.70 -5.74
CA GLU A 69 2.96 -10.82 -5.16
C GLU A 69 2.33 -9.95 -6.26
N LYS A 70 1.03 -9.69 -6.15
CA LYS A 70 0.31 -8.65 -6.90
C LYS A 70 -0.32 -7.71 -5.88
N VAL A 71 -0.12 -6.40 -6.07
CA VAL A 71 -0.84 -5.37 -5.30
C VAL A 71 -2.16 -5.12 -6.02
N LEU A 72 -3.25 -5.53 -5.38
CA LEU A 72 -4.61 -5.47 -5.91
C LEU A 72 -5.25 -4.09 -5.63
N HIS A 73 -6.45 -3.90 -6.15
CA HIS A 73 -7.30 -2.80 -5.75
C HIS A 73 -7.68 -2.89 -4.26
N CYS A 74 -8.12 -1.76 -3.69
CA CYS A 74 -8.56 -1.65 -2.29
C CYS A 74 -7.50 -1.93 -1.22
N GLY A 75 -6.21 -1.87 -1.56
CA GLY A 75 -5.11 -2.04 -0.61
C GLY A 75 -4.88 -3.47 -0.13
N LEU A 76 -5.28 -4.43 -0.96
CA LEU A 76 -4.99 -5.84 -0.78
C LEU A 76 -3.77 -6.24 -1.59
N CYS A 77 -3.14 -7.33 -1.17
CA CYS A 77 -2.10 -8.02 -1.89
C CYS A 77 -2.53 -9.48 -2.06
N SER A 78 -2.16 -10.09 -3.19
CA SER A 78 -2.23 -11.53 -3.36
C SER A 78 -0.85 -12.08 -3.67
N ARG A 79 -0.46 -13.21 -3.07
CA ARG A 79 0.80 -13.89 -3.37
C ARG A 79 0.59 -15.37 -3.55
N VAL A 80 1.27 -15.96 -4.53
CA VAL A 80 1.33 -17.42 -4.71
C VAL A 80 2.62 -17.94 -4.07
N ARG A 81 2.51 -18.94 -3.20
CA ARG A 81 3.63 -19.67 -2.59
C ARG A 81 3.33 -21.15 -2.61
N GLU A 82 4.27 -21.96 -3.09
CA GLU A 82 4.13 -23.42 -3.12
C GLU A 82 2.80 -23.89 -3.77
N GLY A 83 2.38 -23.19 -4.84
CA GLY A 83 1.13 -23.47 -5.55
C GLY A 83 -0.15 -22.93 -4.88
N GLN A 84 -0.11 -22.52 -3.61
CA GLN A 84 -1.25 -21.96 -2.89
C GLN A 84 -1.28 -20.42 -3.00
N ARG A 85 -2.46 -19.86 -3.31
CA ARG A 85 -2.68 -18.41 -3.34
C ARG A 85 -3.14 -17.92 -1.97
N PHE A 86 -2.56 -16.81 -1.53
CA PHE A 86 -2.93 -16.11 -0.29
C PHE A 86 -3.33 -14.67 -0.61
N VAL A 87 -4.25 -14.11 0.16
CA VAL A 87 -4.57 -12.68 0.17
C VAL A 87 -4.44 -12.09 1.57
N TYR A 88 -3.97 -10.86 1.63
CA TYR A 88 -3.71 -10.11 2.86
C TYR A 88 -3.74 -8.60 2.54
N ARG A 89 -3.74 -7.73 3.55
CA ARG A 89 -3.68 -6.28 3.34
C ARG A 89 -2.24 -5.84 3.09
N MET A 90 -2.04 -4.68 2.47
CA MET A 90 -0.69 -4.12 2.26
C MET A 90 0.11 -3.94 3.57
N CYS A 91 -0.57 -3.72 4.69
CA CYS A 91 0.02 -3.54 6.01
C CYS A 91 0.31 -4.84 6.76
N ASP A 92 -0.21 -5.97 6.29
CA ASP A 92 -0.10 -7.24 6.98
C ASP A 92 1.25 -7.90 6.70
N ASP A 93 1.74 -8.66 7.68
CA ASP A 93 2.79 -9.63 7.43
C ASP A 93 2.22 -10.76 6.55
N PRO A 94 2.75 -10.95 5.34
CA PRO A 94 2.18 -11.87 4.36
C PRO A 94 2.48 -13.34 4.68
N ASP A 95 3.35 -13.62 5.64
CA ASP A 95 3.74 -14.97 6.09
C ASP A 95 2.90 -15.40 7.30
N LEU A 96 2.46 -14.42 8.10
CA LEU A 96 1.68 -14.67 9.32
C LEU A 96 0.17 -14.49 9.13
N LEU A 97 -0.24 -13.53 8.30
CA LEU A 97 -1.65 -13.10 8.18
C LEU A 97 -2.25 -13.37 6.79
N GLY A 98 -1.51 -14.05 5.92
CA GLY A 98 -2.01 -14.47 4.61
C GLY A 98 -3.18 -15.44 4.73
N ILE A 99 -4.34 -15.06 4.20
CA ILE A 99 -5.51 -15.94 4.16
C ILE A 99 -5.45 -16.76 2.87
N PRO A 100 -5.42 -18.10 2.94
CA PRO A 100 -5.43 -18.93 1.74
C PRO A 100 -6.75 -18.76 1.01
N ILE A 101 -6.68 -18.49 -0.30
CA ILE A 101 -7.85 -18.54 -1.16
C ILE A 101 -7.92 -19.96 -1.71
N GLN A 102 -9.01 -20.67 -1.42
CA GLN A 102 -9.29 -21.91 -2.12
C GLN A 102 -9.34 -21.63 -3.63
N PRO A 103 -8.78 -22.51 -4.47
CA PRO A 103 -8.98 -22.37 -5.91
C PRO A 103 -10.49 -22.26 -6.15
N SER A 104 -10.92 -21.11 -6.67
CA SER A 104 -12.31 -20.92 -7.03
C SER A 104 -12.69 -22.06 -7.97
N GLN A 105 -13.86 -22.68 -7.76
CA GLN A 105 -14.54 -23.37 -8.85
C GLN A 105 -14.49 -22.45 -10.10
N PRO A 106 -14.22 -22.99 -11.29
CA PRO A 106 -13.96 -22.18 -12.48
C PRO A 106 -15.06 -21.12 -12.66
N GLY A 107 -14.69 -19.82 -12.58
CA GLY A 107 -15.63 -18.70 -12.75
C GLY A 107 -15.38 -17.45 -11.91
N LEU A 108 -14.58 -17.50 -10.84
CA LEU A 108 -14.31 -16.34 -9.97
C LEU A 108 -12.92 -15.76 -10.21
N GLU A 109 -12.75 -15.07 -11.34
CA GLU A 109 -11.54 -14.31 -11.60
C GLU A 109 -11.55 -12.99 -10.81
N LEU A 110 -10.54 -12.80 -9.95
CA LEU A 110 -10.24 -11.49 -9.36
C LEU A 110 -9.85 -10.53 -10.49
N ARG A 111 -10.78 -9.66 -10.89
CA ARG A 111 -10.57 -8.67 -11.95
C ARG A 111 -9.51 -7.64 -11.52
N ASN A 112 -8.59 -7.36 -12.44
CA ASN A 112 -7.40 -6.50 -12.26
C ASN A 112 -7.73 -5.01 -12.16
#